data_AF-A0AAT9SW67-F1
#
_entry.id   AF-A0AAT9SW67-F1
#
_cell.length_a   1.000
_cell.length_b   1.000
_cell.length_c   1.000
_cell.angle_alpha   90.00
_cell.angle_beta   90.00
_cell.angle_gamma   90.00
#
_symmetry.space_group_name_H-M   'P 1'
#
loop_
_entity.id
_entity.type
_entity.pdbx_description
1 polymer ?
#
loop_
_entity_poly.entity_id
_entity_poly.type
_entity_poly.pdbx_seq_one_letter_code
_entity_poly.pdbx_strand_id
1 'polypeptide(L)'
;MDNTTLLLFVTATFVLAGFVKGVIGLGLPTIAVGILGVVMAPAQAAALLVVPNLVTNGWQIATGPKLGATLRRLWPMLATICLGTWAGAGLLQQQKDGSATLWLGLALVLYALVGLKAAKLRVPPAWEGWLGPVIGVATGVVTAATGVFVLPAVPYLQALGFDKDELVQALGISFIVSTLALSLGLIGAGALNGTVAWQSLLALVPALAGMGAGQFIRSRISPATFKICFFAGLLALGAYLCWRGLA
;
A
#
# COMPACT_ATOMS: atom_id res chain seq x y z
N MET A 1 -0.27 8.61 24.49
CA MET A 1 -1.41 9.24 23.81
C MET A 1 -2.66 8.69 24.47
N ASP A 2 -3.62 9.53 24.86
CA ASP A 2 -4.89 9.03 25.38
C ASP A 2 -5.75 8.43 24.24
N ASN A 3 -6.81 7.69 24.60
CA ASN A 3 -7.63 6.98 23.61
C ASN A 3 -8.33 7.93 22.62
N THR A 4 -8.76 9.10 23.10
CA THR A 4 -9.42 10.11 22.26
C THR A 4 -8.46 10.66 21.21
N THR A 5 -7.24 11.02 21.61
CA THR A 5 -6.24 11.53 20.67
C THR A 5 -5.82 10.45 19.67
N LEU A 6 -5.70 9.19 20.10
CA LEU A 6 -5.43 8.06 19.19
C LEU A 6 -6.54 7.89 18.14
N LEU A 7 -7.79 7.94 18.56
CA LEU A 7 -8.92 7.79 17.64
C LEU A 7 -9.00 8.94 16.63
N LEU A 8 -8.77 10.18 17.08
CA LEU A 8 -8.69 11.35 16.20
C LEU A 8 -7.52 11.24 15.21
N PHE A 9 -6.36 10.81 15.68
CA PHE A 9 -5.18 10.60 14.84
C PHE A 9 -5.41 9.53 13.77
N VAL A 10 -5.99 8.39 14.15
CA VAL A 10 -6.36 7.31 13.21
C VAL A 10 -7.38 7.82 12.20
N THR A 11 -8.44 8.49 12.66
CA THR A 11 -9.48 9.04 11.79
C THR A 11 -8.91 10.03 10.77
N ALA A 12 -8.12 11.00 11.23
CA ALA A 12 -7.47 11.98 10.36
C ALA A 12 -6.53 11.31 9.35
N THR A 13 -5.79 10.28 9.79
CA THR A 13 -4.90 9.50 8.91
C THR A 13 -5.69 8.79 7.80
N PHE A 14 -6.81 8.14 8.13
CA PHE A 14 -7.65 7.48 7.13
C PHE A 14 -8.34 8.46 6.20
N VAL A 15 -8.79 9.64 6.68
CA VAL A 15 -9.30 10.71 5.82
C VAL A 15 -8.23 11.17 4.83
N LEU A 16 -7.02 11.46 5.29
CA LEU A 16 -5.92 11.90 4.44
C LEU A 16 -5.50 10.82 3.43
N ALA A 17 -5.33 9.59 3.89
CA ALA A 17 -4.93 8.47 3.04
C ALA A 17 -6.02 8.14 2.01
N GLY A 18 -7.29 8.21 2.42
CA GLY A 18 -8.46 8.12 1.55
C GLY A 18 -8.47 9.22 0.50
N PHE A 19 -8.28 10.48 0.92
CA PHE A 19 -8.20 11.65 0.04
C PHE A 19 -7.14 11.47 -1.03
N VAL A 20 -5.92 11.09 -0.65
CA VAL A 20 -4.86 10.84 -1.63
C VAL A 20 -5.25 9.71 -2.58
N LYS A 21 -5.79 8.59 -2.09
CA LYS A 21 -6.29 7.52 -2.97
C LYS A 21 -7.41 8.00 -3.89
N GLY A 22 -8.27 8.91 -3.47
CA GLY A 22 -9.30 9.52 -4.31
C GLY A 22 -8.71 10.35 -5.46
N VAL A 23 -7.64 11.11 -5.19
CA VAL A 23 -6.97 11.94 -6.20
C VAL A 23 -6.15 11.11 -7.19
N ILE A 24 -5.31 10.19 -6.71
CA ILE A 24 -4.34 9.46 -7.57
C ILE A 24 -4.70 8.00 -7.86
N GLY A 25 -5.72 7.43 -7.20
CA GLY A 25 -6.14 6.04 -7.38
C GLY A 25 -5.32 5.01 -6.59
N LEU A 26 -4.25 5.43 -5.92
CA LEU A 26 -3.35 4.57 -5.13
C LEU A 26 -2.87 5.29 -3.85
N GLY A 27 -2.16 4.60 -2.97
CA GLY A 27 -1.43 5.24 -1.86
C GLY A 27 -2.12 5.22 -0.49
N LEU A 28 -3.37 4.74 -0.39
CA LEU A 28 -4.05 4.55 0.91
C LEU A 28 -3.19 3.72 1.88
N PRO A 29 -2.74 2.49 1.55
CA PRO A 29 -1.90 1.73 2.46
C PRO A 29 -0.58 2.43 2.78
N THR A 30 0.08 3.01 1.77
CA THR A 30 1.39 3.66 1.95
C THR A 30 1.33 4.82 2.95
N ILE A 31 0.33 5.69 2.81
CA ILE A 31 0.17 6.84 3.70
C ILE A 31 -0.28 6.38 5.07
N ALA A 32 -1.30 5.53 5.14
CA ALA A 32 -1.83 5.11 6.42
C ALA A 32 -0.81 4.31 7.23
N VAL A 33 -0.12 3.32 6.64
CA VAL A 33 0.96 2.60 7.34
C VAL A 33 2.10 3.54 7.72
N GLY A 34 2.51 4.45 6.84
CA GLY A 34 3.58 5.41 7.13
C GLY A 34 3.27 6.33 8.31
N ILE A 35 2.08 6.94 8.33
CA ILE A 35 1.67 7.88 9.38
C ILE A 35 1.33 7.15 10.67
N LEU A 36 0.58 6.05 10.60
CA LEU A 36 0.25 5.25 11.79
C LEU A 36 1.52 4.63 12.39
N GLY A 37 2.51 4.26 11.57
CA GLY A 37 3.82 3.78 12.02
C GLY A 37 4.58 4.75 12.93
N VAL A 38 4.16 6.02 13.01
CA VAL A 38 4.69 6.99 13.99
C VAL A 38 4.21 6.66 15.41
N VAL A 39 3.02 6.10 15.60
CA VAL A 39 2.42 5.89 16.92
C VAL A 39 2.14 4.42 17.26
N MET A 40 2.21 3.52 16.29
CA MET A 40 1.96 2.09 16.47
C MET A 40 2.89 1.23 15.61
N ALA A 41 2.93 -0.07 15.87
CA ALA A 41 3.74 -1.00 15.08
C ALA A 41 3.19 -1.12 13.64
N PRO A 42 4.05 -1.33 12.61
CA PRO A 42 3.60 -1.47 11.22
C PRO A 42 2.56 -2.58 11.02
N ALA A 43 2.68 -3.69 11.75
CA ALA A 43 1.70 -4.78 11.72
C ALA A 43 0.31 -4.34 12.21
N GLN A 44 0.24 -3.51 13.25
CA GLN A 44 -1.02 -2.97 13.78
C GLN A 44 -1.65 -1.99 12.78
N ALA A 45 -0.84 -1.10 12.19
CA ALA A 45 -1.29 -0.19 11.15
C ALA A 45 -1.82 -0.93 9.92
N ALA A 46 -1.10 -1.98 9.48
CA ALA A 46 -1.52 -2.82 8.37
C ALA A 46 -2.82 -3.58 8.67
N ALA A 47 -3.02 -4.06 9.90
CA ALA A 47 -4.25 -4.73 10.32
C ALA A 47 -5.46 -3.80 10.25
N LEU A 48 -5.33 -2.53 10.65
CA LEU A 48 -6.41 -1.53 10.51
C LEU A 48 -6.78 -1.23 9.05
N LEU A 49 -5.88 -1.47 8.11
CA LEU A 49 -6.09 -1.23 6.68
C LEU A 49 -6.76 -2.38 5.93
N VAL A 50 -6.88 -3.56 6.53
CA VAL A 50 -7.38 -4.76 5.83
C VAL A 50 -8.75 -4.51 5.21
N VAL A 51 -9.75 -4.11 5.99
CA VAL A 51 -11.11 -3.88 5.48
C VAL A 51 -11.16 -2.71 4.49
N PRO A 52 -10.60 -1.52 4.78
CA PRO A 52 -10.53 -0.41 3.82
C PRO A 52 -9.88 -0.80 2.49
N ASN A 53 -8.79 -1.56 2.52
CA ASN A 53 -8.12 -2.00 1.30
C ASN A 53 -8.97 -2.98 0.52
N LEU A 54 -9.58 -3.98 1.16
CA LEU A 54 -10.42 -4.96 0.47
C LEU A 54 -11.61 -4.28 -0.21
N VAL A 55 -12.30 -3.38 0.49
CA VAL A 55 -13.48 -2.68 -0.06
C VAL A 55 -13.08 -1.73 -1.20
N THR A 56 -12.11 -0.84 -0.95
CA THR A 56 -11.79 0.22 -1.92
C THR A 56 -11.07 -0.29 -3.16
N ASN A 57 -10.25 -1.32 -3.03
CA ASN A 57 -9.62 -1.97 -4.18
C ASN A 57 -10.60 -2.95 -4.86
N GLY A 58 -11.53 -3.57 -4.12
CA GLY A 58 -12.60 -4.38 -4.68
C GLY A 58 -13.48 -3.57 -5.63
N TRP A 59 -13.80 -2.33 -5.26
CA TRP A 59 -14.45 -1.37 -6.15
C TRP A 59 -13.64 -1.14 -7.45
N GLN A 60 -12.32 -0.92 -7.35
CA GLN A 60 -11.45 -0.73 -8.53
C GLN A 60 -11.40 -1.95 -9.45
N ILE A 61 -11.49 -3.16 -8.89
CA ILE A 61 -11.60 -4.39 -9.66
C ILE A 61 -12.94 -4.44 -10.41
N ALA A 62 -14.03 -4.18 -9.70
CA ALA A 62 -15.40 -4.28 -10.22
C ALA A 62 -15.69 -3.25 -11.34
N THR A 63 -15.11 -2.06 -11.25
CA THR A 63 -15.26 -1.01 -12.28
C THR A 63 -14.26 -1.10 -13.42
N GLY A 64 -13.33 -2.07 -13.39
CA GLY A 64 -12.27 -2.18 -14.39
C GLY A 64 -12.69 -2.94 -15.65
N PRO A 65 -12.02 -2.71 -16.79
CA PRO A 65 -12.55 -3.10 -18.11
C PRO A 65 -12.42 -4.60 -18.44
N LYS A 66 -11.37 -5.31 -17.97
CA LYS A 66 -11.03 -6.67 -18.46
C LYS A 66 -10.39 -7.55 -17.38
N LEU A 67 -11.15 -7.89 -16.34
CA LEU A 67 -10.65 -8.64 -15.17
C LEU A 67 -9.92 -9.94 -15.54
N GLY A 68 -10.52 -10.79 -16.38
CA GLY A 68 -9.96 -12.09 -16.73
C GLY A 68 -8.64 -12.01 -17.51
N ALA A 69 -8.47 -11.01 -18.37
CA ALA A 69 -7.23 -10.79 -19.11
C ALA A 69 -6.12 -10.28 -18.17
N THR A 70 -6.44 -9.32 -17.30
CA THR A 70 -5.50 -8.78 -16.32
C THR A 70 -5.03 -9.85 -15.34
N LEU A 71 -5.94 -10.71 -14.84
CA LEU A 71 -5.56 -11.84 -13.99
C LEU A 71 -4.63 -12.82 -14.71
N ARG A 72 -4.95 -13.21 -15.96
CA ARG A 72 -4.09 -14.10 -16.76
C ARG A 72 -2.73 -13.51 -17.09
N ARG A 73 -2.58 -12.19 -17.15
CA ARG A 73 -1.27 -11.55 -17.36
C ARG A 73 -0.47 -11.47 -16.06
N LEU A 74 -1.14 -11.20 -14.94
CA LEU A 74 -0.48 -10.92 -13.66
C LEU A 74 -0.33 -12.14 -12.75
N TRP A 75 -0.97 -13.28 -13.05
CA TRP A 75 -0.98 -14.44 -12.15
C TRP A 75 0.40 -14.89 -11.65
N PRO A 76 1.51 -14.87 -12.42
CA PRO A 76 2.81 -15.32 -11.90
C PRO A 76 3.33 -14.37 -10.82
N MET A 77 3.13 -13.06 -11.01
CA MET A 77 3.46 -12.05 -10.01
C MET A 77 2.56 -12.22 -8.77
N LEU A 78 1.25 -12.38 -8.95
CA LEU A 78 0.30 -12.51 -7.84
C LEU A 78 0.58 -13.75 -6.97
N ALA A 79 0.88 -14.89 -7.61
CA ALA A 79 1.23 -16.11 -6.90
C ALA A 79 2.52 -15.94 -6.08
N THR A 80 3.55 -15.34 -6.69
CA THR A 80 4.84 -15.12 -6.02
C THR A 80 4.80 -14.01 -4.97
N ILE A 81 3.88 -13.04 -5.07
CA ILE A 81 3.57 -12.11 -3.96
C ILE A 81 3.12 -12.88 -2.73
N CYS A 82 2.19 -13.82 -2.88
CA CYS A 82 1.73 -14.64 -1.76
C CYS A 82 2.90 -15.44 -1.15
N LEU A 83 3.68 -16.11 -2.00
CA LEU A 83 4.84 -16.88 -1.55
C LEU A 83 5.87 -16.01 -0.83
N GLY A 84 6.23 -14.84 -1.37
CA GLY A 84 7.16 -13.91 -0.74
C GLY A 84 6.62 -13.37 0.59
N THR A 85 5.33 -13.09 0.66
CA THR A 85 4.67 -12.60 1.90
C THR A 85 4.69 -13.66 2.98
N TRP A 86 4.36 -14.91 2.65
CA TRP A 86 4.32 -15.99 3.63
C TRP A 86 5.72 -16.45 4.04
N ALA A 87 6.66 -16.53 3.10
CA ALA A 87 8.07 -16.80 3.41
C ALA A 87 8.66 -15.70 4.31
N GLY A 88 8.26 -14.45 4.11
CA GLY A 88 8.64 -13.31 4.93
C GLY A 88 7.85 -13.16 6.23
N ALA A 89 6.84 -13.99 6.52
CA ALA A 89 5.94 -13.78 7.66
C ALA A 89 6.66 -13.75 9.02
N GLY A 90 7.79 -14.45 9.15
CA GLY A 90 8.67 -14.38 10.33
C GLY A 90 9.24 -12.98 10.58
N LEU A 91 9.40 -12.16 9.53
CA LEU A 91 9.87 -10.77 9.64
C LEU A 91 8.87 -9.87 10.38
N LEU A 92 7.57 -10.22 10.41
CA LEU A 92 6.56 -9.53 11.23
C LEU A 92 6.71 -9.86 12.71
N GLN A 93 7.18 -11.07 13.05
CA GLN A 93 7.23 -11.57 14.43
C GLN A 93 8.51 -11.14 15.17
N GLN A 94 9.59 -10.89 14.44
CA GLN A 94 10.90 -10.50 15.01
C GLN A 94 11.02 -9.01 15.36
N GLN A 95 9.92 -8.24 15.39
CA GLN A 95 9.95 -6.77 15.40
C GLN A 95 9.94 -6.16 16.81
N LYS A 96 10.90 -6.51 17.66
CA LYS A 96 11.06 -5.89 18.99
C LYS A 96 11.99 -4.66 19.02
N ASP A 97 12.87 -4.49 18.02
CA ASP A 97 14.01 -3.56 18.12
C ASP A 97 13.96 -2.36 17.13
N GLY A 98 12.77 -1.87 16.75
CA GLY A 98 12.64 -0.69 15.86
C GLY A 98 13.01 -0.91 14.38
N SER A 99 13.57 -2.07 14.03
CA SER A 99 13.98 -2.44 12.67
C SER A 99 12.85 -2.30 11.63
N ALA A 100 11.62 -2.61 12.01
CA ALA A 100 10.44 -2.49 11.16
C ALA A 100 10.16 -1.06 10.69
N THR A 101 10.32 -0.11 11.61
CA THR A 101 10.14 1.31 11.35
C THR A 101 11.21 1.81 10.39
N LEU A 102 12.45 1.33 10.53
CA LEU A 102 13.53 1.58 9.58
C LEU A 102 13.22 1.00 8.19
N TRP A 103 12.81 -0.28 8.10
CA TRP A 103 12.45 -0.92 6.82
C TRP A 103 11.29 -0.21 6.13
N LEU A 104 10.28 0.19 6.89
CA LEU A 104 9.17 1.01 6.39
C LEU A 104 9.69 2.35 5.86
N GLY A 105 10.50 3.06 6.65
CA GLY A 105 11.11 4.33 6.25
C GLY A 105 11.90 4.21 4.95
N LEU A 106 12.76 3.19 4.83
CA LEU A 106 13.54 2.90 3.62
C LEU A 106 12.63 2.61 2.42
N ALA A 107 11.59 1.81 2.59
CA ALA A 107 10.62 1.52 1.53
C ALA A 107 9.90 2.80 1.05
N LEU A 108 9.52 3.70 1.97
CA LEU A 108 8.89 4.97 1.65
C LEU A 108 9.85 5.92 0.92
N VAL A 109 11.11 6.03 1.38
CA VAL A 109 12.15 6.83 0.72
C VAL A 109 12.39 6.31 -0.70
N LEU A 110 12.59 5.00 -0.87
CA LEU A 110 12.82 4.40 -2.19
C LEU A 110 11.63 4.65 -3.13
N TYR A 111 10.40 4.45 -2.65
CA TYR A 111 9.21 4.71 -3.45
C TYR A 111 9.08 6.19 -3.83
N ALA A 112 9.36 7.11 -2.89
CA ALA A 112 9.36 8.54 -3.15
C ALA A 112 10.41 8.95 -4.21
N LEU A 113 11.63 8.41 -4.13
CA LEU A 113 12.69 8.67 -5.11
C LEU A 113 12.32 8.16 -6.51
N VAL A 114 11.76 6.97 -6.62
CA VAL A 114 11.26 6.42 -7.89
C VAL A 114 10.15 7.31 -8.46
N GLY A 115 9.22 7.75 -7.61
CA GLY A 115 8.11 8.62 -7.98
C GLY A 115 8.52 10.01 -8.44
N LEU A 116 9.45 10.66 -7.71
CA LEU A 116 9.96 12.01 -8.02
C LEU A 116 10.79 12.05 -9.30
N LYS A 117 11.56 10.98 -9.59
CA LYS A 117 12.29 10.88 -10.86
C LYS A 117 11.37 10.77 -12.08
N ALA A 118 10.07 10.58 -11.88
CA ALA A 118 9.09 10.37 -12.94
C ALA A 118 9.54 9.35 -13.99
N ALA A 119 10.27 8.32 -13.55
CA ALA A 119 10.91 7.36 -14.44
C ALA A 119 9.83 6.67 -15.29
N LYS A 120 9.79 6.99 -16.59
CA LYS A 120 8.93 6.31 -17.57
C LYS A 120 9.55 4.95 -17.87
N LEU A 121 9.45 4.06 -16.90
CA LEU A 121 9.86 2.67 -17.07
C LEU A 121 8.90 2.01 -18.05
N ARG A 122 9.46 1.23 -18.98
CA ARG A 122 8.68 0.39 -19.88
C ARG A 122 9.27 -1.00 -19.86
N VAL A 123 8.46 -1.99 -19.52
CA VAL A 123 8.86 -3.40 -19.51
C VAL A 123 8.45 -4.01 -20.86
N PRO A 124 9.40 -4.55 -21.65
CA PRO A 124 9.07 -5.27 -22.87
C PRO A 124 8.28 -6.55 -22.54
N PRO A 125 7.32 -6.98 -23.39
CA PRO A 125 6.54 -8.19 -23.16
C PRO A 125 7.38 -9.46 -22.92
N ALA A 126 8.54 -9.55 -23.57
CA ALA A 126 9.46 -10.68 -23.42
C ALA A 126 10.03 -10.82 -21.98
N TRP A 127 10.03 -9.74 -21.19
CA TRP A 127 10.59 -9.75 -19.84
C TRP A 127 9.53 -10.02 -18.76
N GLU A 128 8.24 -9.89 -19.10
CA GLU A 128 7.14 -10.08 -18.13
C GLU A 128 7.15 -11.47 -17.50
N GLY A 129 7.54 -12.50 -18.26
CA GLY A 129 7.53 -13.89 -17.81
C GLY A 129 8.43 -14.18 -16.60
N TRP A 130 9.56 -13.48 -16.49
CA TRP A 130 10.50 -13.65 -15.36
C TRP A 130 10.48 -12.46 -14.40
N LEU A 131 10.27 -11.23 -14.90
CA LEU A 131 10.15 -10.05 -14.04
C LEU A 131 8.91 -10.13 -13.15
N GLY A 132 7.78 -10.61 -13.67
CA GLY A 132 6.56 -10.75 -12.88
C GLY A 132 6.79 -11.53 -11.57
N PRO A 133 7.31 -12.78 -11.65
CA PRO A 133 7.69 -13.57 -10.49
C PRO A 133 8.68 -12.87 -9.54
N VAL A 134 9.75 -12.26 -10.08
CA VAL A 134 10.77 -11.58 -9.26
C VAL A 134 10.18 -10.39 -8.51
N ILE A 135 9.40 -9.56 -9.21
CA ILE A 135 8.68 -8.42 -8.64
C ILE A 135 7.69 -8.91 -7.59
N GLY A 136 7.04 -10.05 -7.83
CA GLY A 136 6.09 -10.62 -6.89
C GLY A 136 6.75 -11.04 -5.59
N VAL A 137 7.81 -11.86 -5.65
CA VAL A 137 8.59 -12.25 -4.46
C VAL A 137 9.09 -11.01 -3.71
N ALA A 138 9.72 -10.07 -4.42
CA ALA A 138 10.26 -8.85 -3.82
C ALA A 138 9.16 -8.02 -3.13
N THR A 139 8.01 -7.86 -3.78
CA THR A 139 6.86 -7.16 -3.19
C THR A 139 6.37 -7.89 -1.95
N GLY A 140 6.24 -9.22 -2.00
CA GLY A 140 5.80 -10.02 -0.87
C GLY A 140 6.73 -9.89 0.35
N VAL A 141 8.05 -9.94 0.15
CA VAL A 141 9.03 -9.75 1.23
C VAL A 141 8.93 -8.35 1.84
N VAL A 142 8.85 -7.31 1.00
CA VAL A 142 8.65 -5.92 1.48
C VAL A 142 7.33 -5.78 2.23
N THR A 143 6.27 -6.45 1.76
CA THR A 143 4.95 -6.47 2.40
C THR A 143 5.01 -7.08 3.79
N ALA A 144 5.69 -8.22 3.94
CA ALA A 144 5.87 -8.86 5.23
C ALA A 144 6.77 -8.03 6.16
N ALA A 145 7.81 -7.38 5.65
CA ALA A 145 8.69 -6.56 6.50
C ALA A 145 8.02 -5.27 6.98
N THR A 146 7.19 -4.64 6.15
CA THR A 146 6.76 -3.24 6.35
C THR A 146 5.25 -3.02 6.43
N GLY A 147 4.44 -3.98 6.00
CA GLY A 147 3.00 -3.80 5.79
C GLY A 147 2.62 -2.99 4.54
N VAL A 148 3.61 -2.53 3.76
CA VAL A 148 3.40 -1.77 2.51
C VAL A 148 3.76 -2.65 1.31
N PHE A 149 2.86 -2.72 0.33
CA PHE A 149 2.98 -3.56 -0.87
C PHE A 149 3.09 -2.74 -2.17
N VAL A 150 3.69 -1.55 -2.08
CA VAL A 150 3.78 -0.62 -3.20
C VAL A 150 5.06 -0.78 -4.02
N LEU A 151 6.18 -1.08 -3.37
CA LEU A 151 7.45 -1.28 -4.05
C LEU A 151 7.82 -2.78 -4.01
N PRO A 152 8.27 -3.39 -5.11
CA PRO A 152 8.39 -2.85 -6.48
C PRO A 152 7.14 -3.01 -7.37
N ALA A 153 6.03 -3.57 -6.88
CA ALA A 153 4.84 -3.86 -7.70
C ALA A 153 4.26 -2.65 -8.46
N VAL A 154 4.11 -1.49 -7.82
CA VAL A 154 3.45 -0.33 -8.46
C VAL A 154 4.25 0.22 -9.65
N PRO A 155 5.57 0.50 -9.52
CA PRO A 155 6.38 0.88 -10.68
C PRO A 155 6.38 -0.18 -11.79
N TYR A 156 6.39 -1.47 -11.44
CA TYR A 156 6.32 -2.55 -12.42
C TYR A 156 4.99 -2.52 -13.18
N LEU A 157 3.85 -2.45 -12.49
CA LEU A 157 2.52 -2.37 -13.10
C LEU A 157 2.37 -1.12 -13.98
N GLN A 158 2.94 0.01 -13.56
CA GLN A 158 2.98 1.24 -14.37
C GLN A 158 3.83 1.07 -15.64
N ALA A 159 4.85 0.20 -15.61
CA ALA A 159 5.74 -0.07 -16.73
C ALA A 159 5.20 -1.08 -17.74
N LEU A 160 4.11 -1.79 -17.42
CA LEU A 160 3.48 -2.80 -18.28
C LEU A 160 2.64 -2.21 -19.43
N GLY A 161 2.55 -0.87 -19.51
CA GLY A 161 1.86 -0.19 -20.60
C GLY A 161 0.34 -0.37 -20.57
N PHE A 162 -0.24 -0.60 -19.39
CA PHE A 162 -1.68 -0.57 -19.22
C PHE A 162 -2.24 0.83 -19.48
N ASP A 163 -3.41 0.89 -20.11
CA ASP A 163 -4.19 2.12 -20.14
C ASP A 163 -4.67 2.49 -18.73
N LYS A 164 -5.13 3.73 -18.55
CA LYS A 164 -5.47 4.28 -17.24
C LYS A 164 -6.42 3.38 -16.42
N ASP A 165 -7.48 2.88 -17.03
CA ASP A 165 -8.49 2.08 -16.32
C ASP A 165 -8.02 0.63 -16.10
N GLU A 166 -7.24 0.08 -17.04
CA GLU A 166 -6.59 -1.22 -16.89
C GLU A 166 -5.54 -1.19 -15.76
N LEU A 167 -4.78 -0.09 -15.64
CA LEU A 167 -3.79 0.11 -14.57
C LEU A 167 -4.48 0.20 -13.21
N VAL A 168 -5.58 0.94 -13.10
CA VAL A 168 -6.36 1.01 -11.86
C VAL A 168 -6.89 -0.37 -11.46
N GLN A 169 -7.40 -1.15 -12.42
CA GLN A 169 -7.83 -2.52 -12.19
C GLN A 169 -6.67 -3.42 -11.76
N ALA A 170 -5.52 -3.35 -12.43
CA ALA A 170 -4.31 -4.12 -12.13
C ALA A 170 -3.77 -3.83 -10.71
N LEU A 171 -3.73 -2.54 -10.34
CA LEU A 171 -3.38 -2.10 -8.99
C LEU A 171 -4.37 -2.65 -7.96
N GLY A 172 -5.67 -2.56 -8.23
CA GLY A 172 -6.72 -3.09 -7.37
C GLY A 172 -6.56 -4.59 -7.11
N ILE A 173 -6.31 -5.38 -8.16
CA ILE A 173 -6.04 -6.83 -8.08
C ILE A 173 -4.80 -7.09 -7.21
N SER A 174 -3.68 -6.45 -7.52
CA SER A 174 -2.42 -6.65 -6.79
C SER A 174 -2.55 -6.29 -5.31
N PHE A 175 -3.25 -5.20 -5.00
CA PHE A 175 -3.47 -4.76 -3.62
C PHE A 175 -4.42 -5.66 -2.85
N ILE A 176 -5.48 -6.20 -3.48
CA ILE A 176 -6.33 -7.21 -2.83
C ILE A 176 -5.52 -8.46 -2.52
N VAL A 177 -4.81 -9.01 -3.50
CA VAL A 177 -4.02 -10.24 -3.30
C VAL A 177 -2.97 -10.05 -2.21
N SER A 178 -2.26 -8.92 -2.22
CA SER A 178 -1.27 -8.60 -1.18
C SER A 178 -1.92 -8.42 0.19
N THR A 179 -3.08 -7.77 0.26
CA THR A 179 -3.83 -7.59 1.51
C THR A 179 -4.30 -8.92 2.07
N LEU A 180 -4.83 -9.82 1.24
CA LEU A 180 -5.26 -11.15 1.66
C LEU A 180 -4.06 -11.99 2.14
N ALA A 181 -2.96 -12.00 1.39
CA ALA A 181 -1.75 -12.72 1.76
C ALA A 181 -1.18 -12.22 3.11
N LEU A 182 -1.12 -10.90 3.29
CA LEU A 182 -0.67 -10.27 4.53
C LEU A 182 -1.63 -10.56 5.70
N SER A 183 -2.94 -10.52 5.46
CA SER A 183 -3.96 -10.76 6.50
C SER A 183 -3.79 -12.14 7.14
N LEU A 184 -3.46 -13.17 6.37
CA LEU A 184 -3.17 -14.50 6.91
C LEU A 184 -1.96 -14.47 7.87
N GLY A 185 -0.89 -13.76 7.50
CA GLY A 185 0.27 -13.55 8.37
C GLY A 185 -0.06 -12.77 9.63
N LEU A 186 -0.91 -11.73 9.52
CA LEU A 186 -1.35 -10.92 10.66
C LEU A 186 -2.25 -11.71 11.62
N ILE A 187 -3.11 -12.60 11.12
CA ILE A 187 -3.91 -13.51 11.96
C ILE A 187 -2.99 -14.47 12.71
N GLY A 188 -2.03 -15.09 12.01
CA GLY A 188 -1.05 -16.01 12.63
C GLY A 188 -0.17 -15.32 13.69
N ALA A 189 0.14 -14.04 13.50
CA ALA A 189 0.87 -13.23 14.47
C ALA A 189 -0.01 -12.62 15.59
N GLY A 190 -1.33 -12.85 15.57
CA GLY A 190 -2.27 -12.28 16.53
C GLY A 190 -2.55 -10.77 16.38
N ALA A 191 -2.02 -10.12 15.34
CA ALA A 191 -2.19 -8.70 15.04
C ALA A 191 -3.57 -8.37 14.43
N LEU A 192 -4.20 -9.34 13.75
CA LEU A 192 -5.56 -9.21 13.21
C LEU A 192 -6.50 -10.19 13.92
N ASN A 193 -7.32 -9.66 14.83
CA ASN A 193 -8.36 -10.38 15.55
C ASN A 193 -9.73 -9.70 15.35
N GLY A 194 -10.81 -10.26 15.93
CA GLY A 194 -12.17 -9.72 15.76
C GLY A 194 -12.32 -8.25 16.18
N THR A 195 -11.64 -7.82 17.24
CA THR A 195 -11.67 -6.42 17.70
C THR A 195 -10.98 -5.49 16.69
N VAL A 196 -9.80 -5.89 16.19
CA VAL A 196 -9.06 -5.09 15.20
C VAL A 196 -9.80 -5.07 13.85
N ALA A 197 -10.44 -6.18 13.46
CA ALA A 197 -11.29 -6.23 12.28
C ALA A 197 -12.48 -5.27 12.38
N TRP A 198 -13.11 -5.16 13.55
CA TRP A 198 -14.14 -4.16 13.81
C TRP A 198 -13.61 -2.73 13.73
N GLN A 199 -12.43 -2.45 14.31
CA GLN A 199 -11.77 -1.14 14.19
C GLN A 199 -11.41 -0.81 12.74
N SER A 200 -10.96 -1.79 11.97
CA SER A 200 -10.70 -1.67 10.53
C SER A 200 -11.98 -1.33 9.75
N LEU A 201 -13.10 -1.95 10.11
CA LEU A 201 -14.41 -1.62 9.55
C LEU A 201 -14.83 -0.19 9.90
N LEU A 202 -14.62 0.27 11.14
CA LEU A 202 -14.89 1.67 11.51
C LEU A 202 -14.01 2.64 10.73
N ALA A 203 -12.74 2.30 10.52
CA ALA A 203 -11.79 3.10 9.74
C ALA A 203 -12.13 3.20 8.24
N LEU A 204 -12.97 2.30 7.73
CA LEU A 204 -13.49 2.37 6.35
C LEU A 204 -14.26 3.68 6.12
N VAL A 205 -15.06 4.12 7.09
CA VAL A 205 -15.92 5.31 6.95
C VAL A 205 -15.09 6.57 6.66
N PRO A 206 -14.09 6.96 7.49
CA PRO A 206 -13.24 8.11 7.19
C PRO A 206 -12.42 7.91 5.91
N ALA A 207 -11.99 6.67 5.59
CA ALA A 207 -11.28 6.38 4.35
C ALA A 207 -12.13 6.66 3.11
N LEU A 208 -13.39 6.24 3.11
CA LEU A 208 -14.35 6.49 2.02
C LEU A 208 -14.71 7.97 1.93
N ALA A 209 -14.93 8.66 3.06
CA ALA A 209 -15.18 10.09 3.09
C ALA A 209 -14.01 10.88 2.48
N GLY A 210 -12.79 10.56 2.90
CA GLY A 210 -11.57 11.10 2.30
C GLY A 210 -11.51 10.84 0.80
N MET A 211 -11.74 9.58 0.38
CA MET A 211 -11.71 9.20 -1.03
C MET A 211 -12.70 9.96 -1.90
N GLY A 212 -13.95 10.12 -1.43
CA GLY A 212 -14.95 10.93 -2.12
C GLY A 212 -14.52 12.39 -2.28
N ALA A 213 -13.99 12.99 -1.21
CA ALA A 213 -13.45 14.36 -1.27
C ALA A 213 -12.26 14.47 -2.25
N GLY A 214 -11.37 13.48 -2.26
CA GLY A 214 -10.24 13.40 -3.18
C GLY A 214 -10.66 13.29 -4.63
N GLN A 215 -11.66 12.44 -4.92
CA GLN A 215 -12.22 12.29 -6.27
C GLN A 215 -12.89 13.59 -6.75
N PHE A 216 -13.63 14.27 -5.87
CA PHE A 216 -14.29 15.55 -6.18
C PHE A 216 -13.28 16.65 -6.53
N ILE A 217 -12.19 16.73 -5.76
CA ILE A 217 -11.15 17.76 -5.92
C ILE A 217 -10.17 17.42 -7.05
N ARG A 218 -10.07 16.15 -7.48
CA ARG A 218 -9.13 15.69 -8.51
C ARG A 218 -9.18 16.50 -9.81
N SER A 219 -10.36 16.95 -10.24
CA SER A 219 -10.53 17.76 -11.46
C SER A 219 -10.07 19.22 -11.28
N ARG A 220 -9.84 19.67 -10.05
CA ARG A 220 -9.47 21.05 -9.69
C ARG A 220 -7.99 21.21 -9.35
N ILE A 221 -7.21 20.11 -9.31
CA ILE A 221 -5.78 20.13 -8.96
C ILE A 221 -4.95 19.64 -10.14
N SER A 222 -3.81 20.29 -10.39
CA SER A 222 -2.79 19.80 -11.32
C SER A 222 -2.28 18.42 -10.89
N PRO A 223 -2.43 17.37 -11.73
CA PRO A 223 -1.94 16.03 -11.42
C PRO A 223 -0.42 15.98 -11.18
N ALA A 224 0.34 16.85 -11.85
CA ALA A 224 1.79 16.91 -11.71
C ALA A 224 2.18 17.48 -10.33
N THR A 225 1.59 18.61 -9.95
CA THR A 225 1.85 19.26 -8.66
C THR A 225 1.46 18.34 -7.51
N PHE A 226 0.29 17.70 -7.60
CA PHE A 226 -0.16 16.76 -6.57
C PHE A 226 0.81 15.58 -6.40
N LYS A 227 1.29 14.99 -7.50
CA LYS A 227 2.28 13.90 -7.45
C LYS A 227 3.57 14.35 -6.77
N ILE A 228 4.08 15.54 -7.10
CA ILE A 228 5.30 16.08 -6.48
C ILE A 228 5.10 16.27 -4.98
N CYS A 229 4.01 16.92 -4.56
CA CYS A 229 3.71 17.10 -3.13
C CYS A 229 3.54 15.78 -2.40
N PHE A 230 2.85 14.81 -3.01
CA PHE A 230 2.66 13.46 -2.46
C PHE A 230 4.00 12.77 -2.22
N PHE A 231 4.87 12.70 -3.24
CA PHE A 231 6.15 12.02 -3.08
C PHE A 231 7.13 12.80 -2.19
N ALA A 232 7.10 14.13 -2.20
CA ALA A 232 7.91 14.94 -1.29
C ALA A 232 7.49 14.71 0.18
N GLY A 233 6.19 14.69 0.46
CA GLY A 233 5.67 14.34 1.79
C GLY A 233 6.03 12.91 2.18
N LEU A 234 5.98 11.98 1.24
CA LEU A 234 6.38 10.61 1.48
C LEU A 234 7.88 10.47 1.76
N LEU A 235 8.72 11.23 1.07
CA LEU A 235 10.16 11.29 1.32
C LEU A 235 10.47 11.83 2.72
N ALA A 236 9.79 12.90 3.12
CA ALA A 236 9.95 13.48 4.46
C ALA A 236 9.51 12.49 5.55
N LEU A 237 8.35 11.84 5.36
CA LEU A 237 7.86 10.82 6.28
C LEU A 237 8.82 9.62 6.36
N GLY A 238 9.29 9.12 5.21
CA GLY A 238 10.24 8.01 5.16
C GLY A 238 11.56 8.35 5.85
N ALA A 239 12.11 9.53 5.60
CA ALA A 239 13.34 10.01 6.26
C ALA A 239 13.16 10.12 7.78
N TYR A 240 12.02 10.63 8.24
CA TYR A 240 11.70 10.68 9.66
C TYR A 240 11.63 9.29 10.31
N LEU A 241 10.99 8.32 9.64
CA LEU A 241 10.92 6.95 10.14
C LEU A 241 12.29 6.27 10.14
N CYS A 242 13.15 6.54 9.16
CA CYS A 242 14.54 6.06 9.16
C CYS A 242 15.33 6.61 10.35
N TRP A 243 15.26 7.93 10.57
CA TRP A 243 15.91 8.57 11.72
C TRP A 243 15.45 7.94 13.04
N ARG A 244 14.14 7.80 13.22
CA ARG A 244 13.56 7.23 14.43
C ARG A 244 13.87 5.74 14.62
N GLY A 245 14.03 4.99 13.54
CA GLY A 245 14.43 3.58 13.62
C GLY A 245 15.90 3.36 13.97
N LEU A 246 16.74 4.40 13.85
CA LEU A 246 18.18 4.35 14.16
C LEU A 246 18.53 5.00 15.51
N ALA A 247 17.65 5.85 16.04
CA ALA A 247 17.82 6.58 17.30
C ALA A 247 17.29 5.78 18.49
#